data_AF-A0AAF0ZK27-F1
#
_entry.id   AF-A0AAF0ZK27-F1
#
_cell.length_a   1.000
_cell.length_b   1.000
_cell.length_c   1.000
_cell.angle_alpha   90.00
_cell.angle_beta   90.00
_cell.angle_gamma   90.00
#
_symmetry.space_group_name_H-M   'P 1'
#
loop_
_entity.id
_entity.type
_entity.pdbx_description
1 polymer ?
#
loop_
_entity_poly.entity_id
_entity_poly.type
_entity_poly.pdbx_seq_one_letter_code
_entity_poly.pdbx_strand_id
1 'polypeptide(L)' 'MSKADRILAKMKLNPHDWRIGNVKTVAQTYGIEWRQKSTFHVVFIRSDGKTLSIPAHRPIKPIYIKKFNIKKFINFVEN' A
#
# COMPACT_ATOMS: atom_id res chain seq x y z
N MET A 1 -15.62 9.87 5.54
CA MET A 1 -14.68 8.80 5.16
C MET A 1 -14.00 9.18 3.86
N SER A 2 -12.66 9.28 3.82
CA SER A 2 -11.94 9.70 2.61
C SER A 2 -12.00 8.64 1.51
N LYS A 3 -11.64 9.01 0.27
CA LYS A 3 -11.49 8.06 -0.83
C LYS A 3 -10.47 6.96 -0.49
N ALA A 4 -9.38 7.33 0.16
CA ALA A 4 -8.33 6.39 0.58
C ALA A 4 -8.84 5.41 1.65
N ASP A 5 -9.62 5.90 2.63
CA ASP A 5 -10.21 5.02 3.65
C ASP A 5 -11.16 4.00 3.04
N ARG A 6 -11.97 4.42 2.06
CA ARG A 6 -12.87 3.51 1.32
C ARG A 6 -12.08 2.47 0.52
N ILE A 7 -10.96 2.87 -0.10
CA ILE A 7 -10.07 1.94 -0.81
C ILE A 7 -9.44 0.96 0.18
N LEU A 8 -8.92 1.44 1.32
CA LEU A 8 -8.29 0.60 2.33
C LEU A 8 -9.29 -0.39 2.94
N ALA A 9 -10.52 0.04 3.24
CA ALA A 9 -11.58 -0.85 3.71
C ALA A 9 -11.88 -1.97 2.69
N LYS A 10 -11.96 -1.63 1.40
CA LYS A 10 -12.14 -2.62 0.33
C LYS A 10 -10.93 -3.55 0.17
N MET A 11 -9.70 -3.04 0.27
CA MET A 11 -8.47 -3.84 0.24
C MET A 11 -8.41 -4.86 1.37
N LYS A 12 -8.89 -4.49 2.57
CA LYS A 12 -8.98 -5.37 3.73
C LYS A 12 -9.98 -6.51 3.52
N LEU A 13 -11.12 -6.22 2.89
CA LEU A 13 -12.16 -7.20 2.59
C LEU A 13 -11.79 -8.13 1.42
N ASN A 14 -11.24 -7.57 0.34
CA ASN A 14 -10.84 -8.32 -0.85
C ASN A 14 -9.45 -7.87 -1.31
N PRO A 15 -8.40 -8.71 -1.19
CA PRO A 15 -7.04 -8.35 -1.61
C PRO A 15 -6.76 -8.56 -3.12
N HIS A 16 -7.75 -8.92 -3.94
CA HIS A 16 -7.58 -9.14 -5.37
C HIS A 16 -7.86 -7.88 -6.20
N ASP A 17 -7.33 -7.85 -7.43
CA ASP A 17 -7.60 -6.83 -8.46
C ASP A 17 -7.23 -5.37 -8.09
N TRP A 18 -6.17 -5.21 -7.29
CA TRP A 18 -5.64 -3.89 -6.98
C TRP A 18 -4.59 -3.43 -7.97
N ARG A 19 -4.61 -2.12 -8.25
CA ARG A 19 -3.61 -1.42 -9.06
C ARG A 19 -2.68 -0.62 -8.16
N ILE A 20 -1.45 -0.38 -8.64
CA ILE A 20 -0.45 0.36 -7.88
C ILE A 20 -0.90 1.79 -7.55
N GLY A 21 -1.71 2.41 -8.41
CA GLY A 21 -2.31 3.71 -8.16
C GLY A 21 -3.20 3.71 -6.91
N ASN A 22 -3.97 2.64 -6.68
CA ASN A 22 -4.83 2.52 -5.50
C ASN A 22 -3.97 2.43 -4.22
N VAL A 23 -2.85 1.70 -4.29
CA VAL A 23 -1.89 1.58 -3.18
C VAL A 23 -1.22 2.93 -2.89
N LYS A 24 -0.81 3.68 -3.93
CA LYS A 24 -0.26 5.04 -3.77
C LYS A 24 -1.27 6.02 -3.18
N THR A 25 -2.55 5.96 -3.58
CA THR A 25 -3.61 6.79 -2.98
C THR A 25 -3.74 6.55 -1.48
N VAL A 26 -3.70 5.28 -1.05
CA VAL A 26 -3.70 4.94 0.37
C VAL A 26 -2.42 5.45 1.03
N ALA A 27 -1.24 5.11 0.47
CA ALA A 27 0.05 5.53 1.03
C ALA A 27 0.14 7.05 1.25
N GLN A 28 -0.31 7.85 0.28
CA GLN A 28 -0.33 9.31 0.37
C GLN A 28 -1.15 9.83 1.55
N THR A 29 -2.32 9.22 1.81
CA THR A 29 -3.21 9.66 2.90
C THR A 29 -2.64 9.30 4.28
N TYR A 30 -1.94 8.18 4.39
CA TYR A 30 -1.36 7.69 5.65
C TYR A 30 0.12 8.10 5.84
N GLY A 31 0.64 9.03 5.03
CA GLY A 31 2.02 9.53 5.17
C GLY A 31 3.10 8.48 4.90
N ILE A 32 2.79 7.44 4.13
CA ILE A 32 3.76 6.40 3.76
C ILE A 32 4.54 6.87 2.54
N GLU A 33 5.85 7.02 2.68
CA GLU A 33 6.72 7.35 1.56
C GLU A 33 6.86 6.18 0.59
N TRP A 34 7.14 6.49 -0.67
CA TRP A 34 7.56 5.49 -1.64
C TRP A 34 8.57 6.05 -2.63
N ARG A 35 9.38 5.16 -3.18
CA ARG A 35 10.28 5.44 -4.28
C ARG A 35 9.99 4.50 -5.44
N GLN A 36 10.20 5.00 -6.65
CA GLN A 36 10.03 4.24 -7.88
C GLN A 36 11.18 4.59 -8.83
N LYS A 37 12.14 3.68 -8.98
CA LYS A 37 13.25 3.83 -9.94
C LYS A 37 12.94 3.25 -11.32
N SER A 38 11.99 2.30 -11.39
CA SER A 38 11.59 1.63 -12.63
C SER A 38 10.07 1.56 -12.74
N THR A 39 9.57 1.28 -13.93
CA THR A 39 8.14 1.10 -14.17
C THR A 39 7.57 -0.18 -13.55
N PHE A 40 8.42 -1.15 -13.18
CA PHE A 40 8.00 -2.48 -12.73
C PHE A 40 7.76 -2.61 -11.23
N HIS A 41 8.43 -1.81 -10.39
CA HIS A 41 8.35 -1.94 -8.94
C HIS A 41 8.22 -0.60 -8.25
N VAL A 42 7.39 -0.55 -7.22
CA VAL A 42 7.30 0.58 -6.29
C VAL A 42 7.70 0.08 -4.91
N VAL A 43 8.63 0.79 -4.28
CA VAL A 43 9.12 0.46 -2.95
C VAL A 43 8.49 1.43 -1.97
N PHE A 44 7.58 0.94 -1.14
CA PHE A 44 6.99 1.69 -0.02
C PHE A 44 7.93 1.61 1.19
N ILE A 45 8.01 2.70 1.94
CA ILE A 45 8.94 2.89 3.06
C ILE A 45 8.10 3.18 4.31
N ARG A 46 8.34 2.41 5.36
CA ARG A 46 7.73 2.63 6.68
C ARG A 46 8.56 3.61 7.49
N SER A 47 7.92 4.19 8.50
CA SER A 47 8.59 5.00 9.53
C SER A 47 9.73 4.27 10.26
N ASP A 48 9.66 2.94 10.40
CA ASP A 48 10.73 2.11 10.98
C ASP A 48 11.87 1.76 10.00
N GLY A 49 11.87 2.36 8.80
CA GLY A 49 12.86 2.13 7.75
C GLY A 49 12.68 0.83 6.97
N LYS A 50 11.72 -0.04 7.34
CA LYS A 50 11.44 -1.26 6.57
C LYS A 50 10.75 -0.90 5.26
N THR A 51 11.02 -1.71 4.24
CA THR A 51 10.49 -1.47 2.90
C THR A 51 9.62 -2.63 2.41
N LEU A 52 8.64 -2.31 1.57
CA LEU A 52 7.82 -3.27 0.84
C LEU A 52 7.87 -2.94 -0.66
N SER A 53 8.54 -3.79 -1.43
CA SER A 53 8.51 -3.74 -2.88
C SER A 53 7.23 -4.39 -3.40
N ILE A 54 6.45 -3.65 -4.18
CA ILE A 54 5.23 -4.11 -4.84
C ILE A 54 5.42 -4.00 -6.35
N PRO A 55 5.23 -5.10 -7.11
CA PRO A 55 5.20 -5.05 -8.56
C PRO A 55 4.06 -4.15 -9.05
N ALA A 56 4.34 -3.25 -9.99
CA ALA A 56 3.37 -2.34 -10.59
C ALA A 56 2.58 -2.97 -11.75
N HIS A 57 2.97 -4.16 -12.20
CA HIS A 57 2.25 -4.90 -13.24
C HIS A 57 0.90 -5.41 -12.74
N ARG A 58 -0.08 -5.51 -13.64
CA ARG A 58 -1.47 -5.80 -13.31
C ARG A 58 -1.83 -7.28 -13.46
N PRO A 59 -2.82 -7.77 -12.67
CA PRO A 59 -3.22 -7.25 -11.35
C PRO A 59 -2.14 -7.53 -10.28
N ILE A 60 -2.04 -6.68 -9.24
CA ILE A 60 -1.10 -6.92 -8.15
C ILE A 60 -1.46 -8.23 -7.45
N LYS A 61 -0.48 -9.11 -7.24
CA LYS A 61 -0.74 -10.38 -6.54
C LYS A 61 -1.26 -10.10 -5.11
N PRO A 62 -2.32 -10.81 -4.66
CA PRO A 62 -2.95 -10.57 -3.36
C PRO A 62 -2.00 -10.59 -2.16
N ILE A 63 -0.91 -11.36 -2.23
CA ILE A 63 0.11 -11.42 -1.18
C ILE A 63 0.73 -10.04 -0.89
N TYR A 64 0.92 -9.18 -1.89
CA TYR A 64 1.47 -7.84 -1.69
C TYR A 64 0.46 -6.91 -1.04
N ILE A 65 -0.82 -7.03 -1.41
CA ILE A 65 -1.91 -6.26 -0.78
C ILE A 65 -2.10 -6.67 0.67
N LYS A 66 -2.05 -7.98 0.97
CA LYS A 66 -2.06 -8.48 2.35
C LYS A 66 -0.87 -7.92 3.14
N LYS A 67 0.34 -7.92 2.58
CA LYS A 67 1.54 -7.35 3.24
C LYS A 67 1.43 -5.85 3.48
N PHE A 68 0.83 -5.11 2.54
CA PHE A 68 0.58 -3.67 2.67
C PHE A 68 -0.49 -3.38 3.73
N ASN A 69 -1.53 -4.22 3.81
CA ASN A 69 -2.63 -4.09 4.78
C ASN A 69 -2.27 -4.52 6.21
N ILE A 70 -1.21 -5.32 6.40
CA ILE A 70 -0.80 -5.76 7.74
C ILE A 70 -0.64 -4.51 8.60
N LYS A 71 -1.35 -4.48 9.74
CA LYS A 71 -1.38 -3.36 10.69
C LYS A 71 -0.01 -2.69 10.85
N LYS A 72 1.09 -3.45 10.85
CA LYS A 72 2.46 -2.90 10.92
C LYS A 72 2.90 -1.91 9.80
N PHE A 73 2.33 -1.90 8.59
CA PHE A 73 2.72 -0.96 7.51
C PHE A 73 1.91 0.35 7.54
N ILE A 74 0.64 0.30 7.96
CA ILE A 74 -0.28 1.45 8.07
C ILE A 74 -0.59 1.75 9.55
N ASN A 75 0.31 1.41 10.47
CA ASN A 75 0.14 1.81 11.87
C ASN A 75 0.67 3.23 12.02
N PHE A 76 -0.28 4.12 11.76
CA PHE A 76 -0.42 5.41 12.40
C PHE A 76 -0.11 5.30 13.90
N VAL A 77 0.57 6.34 14.36
CA VAL A 77 0.78 6.71 15.76
C VAL A 77 -0.57 6.74 16.48
N GLU A 78 -0.86 5.73 17.29
CA GLU A 78 -1.77 5.87 18.44
C GLU A 78 -1.05 5.31 19.67
N ASN A 79 -0.13 6.13 20.19
CA ASN A 79 0.08 6.48 21.59
C ASN A 79 1.17 7.55 21.65
#